data_AF-A0A813LLA9-F1
#
_entry.id   AF-A0A813LLA9-F1
#
_cell.length_a   1.000
_cell.length_b   1.000
_cell.length_c   1.000
_cell.angle_alpha   90.00
_cell.angle_beta   90.00
_cell.angle_gamma   90.00
#
_symmetry.space_group_name_H-M   'P 1'
#
loop_
_entity.id
_entity.type
_entity.pdbx_description
1 polymer ?
#
loop_
_entity_poly.entity_id
_entity_poly.type
_entity_poly.pdbx_seq_one_letter_code
_entity_poly.pdbx_strand_id
1 'polypeptide(L)'
;MVITTRSMGSAGSRAATPAPKAEATAKAQANAAASSPTAAKTPPTSPKKASTPKKLRRDLSSPPPAILGYGLSDLLSLAICGYIGGRCMQLKFPGPATLSAAWWGWSLAAAMVTSFGGGTYYTLLMKQPGDRGFGWQDPVAVAAAVLGVIVSAVLVPACGHSGSPRLEDHIGLGCGEVFGLFDIVNSGILIAWGCSKSFVDSSGWQNPITRFLCTIVTTYVYSFGGGITRDLVARLLIGSSAGSVGNFSPEVVLPAIASTAFFYCLLVFKRSPFLQLGVGLPTVMLLFHAAGLAFA
;
A
#
# COMPACT_ATOMS: atom_id res chain seq x y z
N MET A 1 44.89 -27.07 -8.23
CA MET A 1 45.42 -26.71 -9.57
C MET A 1 45.41 -27.94 -10.46
N VAL A 2 44.36 -28.11 -11.27
CA VAL A 2 44.35 -29.02 -12.43
C VAL A 2 43.58 -28.28 -13.51
N ILE A 3 44.13 -28.22 -14.72
CA ILE A 3 43.51 -27.59 -15.89
C ILE A 3 43.37 -28.70 -16.94
N THR A 4 42.16 -28.89 -17.47
CA THR A 4 41.94 -29.74 -18.64
C THR A 4 41.03 -29.02 -19.62
N THR A 5 41.49 -28.87 -20.86
CA THR A 5 40.85 -28.03 -21.89
C THR A 5 40.43 -28.85 -23.10
N ARG A 6 39.25 -28.53 -23.67
CA ARG A 6 38.87 -28.57 -25.10
C ARG A 6 37.36 -28.20 -25.20
N SER A 7 36.86 -27.35 -26.12
CA SER A 7 37.20 -27.04 -27.53
C SER A 7 36.78 -28.18 -28.48
N MET A 8 36.08 -27.98 -29.60
CA MET A 8 35.76 -26.75 -30.36
C MET A 8 34.55 -26.99 -31.31
N GLY A 9 33.98 -25.92 -31.89
CA GLY A 9 33.26 -25.98 -33.18
C GLY A 9 31.74 -25.73 -33.16
N SER A 10 31.10 -25.27 -34.25
CA SER A 10 31.26 -24.01 -35.05
C SER A 10 30.28 -24.01 -36.24
N ALA A 11 29.63 -22.86 -36.54
CA ALA A 11 28.65 -22.63 -37.63
C ALA A 11 27.38 -23.53 -37.60
N GLY A 12 26.20 -23.17 -38.15
CA GLY A 12 25.68 -21.98 -38.85
C GLY A 12 24.20 -22.25 -39.26
N SER A 13 23.46 -21.44 -40.04
CA SER A 13 23.68 -20.09 -40.57
C SER A 13 22.35 -19.49 -41.12
N ARG A 14 22.17 -18.16 -41.05
CA ARG A 14 21.19 -17.29 -41.79
C ARG A 14 19.67 -17.63 -41.82
N ALA A 15 18.90 -16.73 -41.20
CA ALA A 15 17.72 -16.00 -41.72
C ALA A 15 16.67 -16.66 -42.66
N ALA A 16 15.38 -16.52 -42.29
CA ALA A 16 14.37 -15.83 -43.10
C ALA A 16 13.11 -15.49 -42.28
N THR A 17 12.43 -14.38 -42.61
CA THR A 17 11.06 -14.06 -42.14
C THR A 17 10.16 -13.90 -43.36
N PRO A 18 8.94 -14.47 -43.32
CA PRO A 18 7.80 -13.74 -43.86
C PRO A 18 6.57 -13.80 -42.94
N ALA A 19 5.77 -12.72 -42.96
CA ALA A 19 4.43 -12.71 -42.41
C ALA A 19 3.39 -12.64 -43.55
N PRO A 20 2.23 -13.30 -43.43
CA PRO A 20 1.08 -13.04 -44.29
C PRO A 20 -0.01 -12.20 -43.60
N LYS A 21 -0.68 -11.42 -44.46
CA LYS A 21 -1.74 -10.43 -44.26
C LYS A 21 -2.94 -10.87 -43.40
N ALA A 22 -3.67 -9.87 -42.91
CA ALA A 22 -5.02 -10.01 -42.36
C ALA A 22 -6.10 -10.10 -43.47
N GLU A 23 -7.28 -10.62 -43.11
CA GLU A 23 -8.52 -10.55 -43.89
C GLU A 23 -9.73 -10.46 -42.94
N ALA A 24 -10.80 -9.78 -43.35
CA ALA A 24 -12.00 -9.55 -42.53
C ALA A 24 -13.26 -9.31 -43.39
N THR A 25 -14.29 -10.15 -43.28
CA THR A 25 -15.63 -10.03 -43.92
C THR A 25 -16.65 -10.97 -43.24
N ALA A 26 -17.97 -10.78 -43.45
CA ALA A 26 -18.85 -10.19 -42.44
C ALA A 26 -20.36 -10.44 -42.72
N LYS A 27 -21.15 -10.59 -41.63
CA LYS A 27 -22.64 -10.51 -41.53
C LYS A 27 -23.52 -11.63 -42.14
N ALA A 28 -24.78 -11.62 -41.64
CA ALA A 28 -26.02 -12.36 -41.98
C ALA A 28 -26.21 -13.70 -41.22
N GLN A 29 -27.20 -13.93 -40.33
CA GLN A 29 -28.67 -13.67 -40.28
C GLN A 29 -29.54 -14.51 -41.25
N ALA A 30 -30.37 -15.43 -40.72
CA ALA A 30 -31.83 -15.46 -40.94
C ALA A 30 -32.60 -16.56 -40.13
N ASN A 31 -33.57 -16.10 -39.34
CA ASN A 31 -34.86 -16.67 -38.87
C ASN A 31 -35.33 -18.11 -39.20
N ALA A 32 -35.89 -18.76 -38.17
CA ALA A 32 -37.22 -19.42 -38.17
C ALA A 32 -37.69 -19.63 -36.70
N ALA A 33 -38.95 -19.90 -36.34
CA ALA A 33 -40.29 -19.38 -36.71
C ALA A 33 -41.34 -20.09 -35.80
N ALA A 34 -42.56 -19.54 -35.66
CA ALA A 34 -43.69 -20.08 -34.84
C ALA A 34 -43.48 -20.11 -33.30
N SER A 35 -44.51 -19.98 -32.44
CA SER A 35 -45.93 -19.59 -32.62
C SER A 35 -46.53 -19.03 -31.31
N SER A 36 -47.60 -18.23 -31.40
CA SER A 36 -48.31 -17.66 -30.24
C SER A 36 -49.63 -18.39 -29.94
N PRO A 37 -50.12 -18.29 -28.69
CA PRO A 37 -51.53 -17.94 -28.45
C PRO A 37 -51.69 -16.67 -27.59
N THR A 38 -52.95 -16.25 -27.37
CA THR A 38 -53.31 -14.85 -27.06
C THR A 38 -54.07 -14.68 -25.72
N ALA A 39 -54.12 -13.43 -25.24
CA ALA A 39 -54.88 -12.88 -24.09
C ALA A 39 -54.12 -12.86 -22.74
N ALA A 40 -54.35 -11.89 -21.84
CA ALA A 40 -55.38 -10.83 -21.84
C ALA A 40 -54.80 -9.40 -21.70
N LYS A 41 -55.66 -8.37 -21.86
CA LYS A 41 -55.28 -6.95 -21.76
C LYS A 41 -55.09 -6.51 -20.30
N THR A 42 -53.94 -5.89 -20.02
CA THR A 42 -53.73 -5.01 -18.85
C THR A 42 -53.09 -3.71 -19.36
N PRO A 43 -53.58 -2.51 -18.99
CA PRO A 43 -52.98 -1.26 -19.45
C PRO A 43 -51.56 -1.09 -18.90
N PRO A 44 -50.62 -0.50 -19.67
CA PRO A 44 -49.24 -0.38 -19.24
C PRO A 44 -49.11 0.64 -18.11
N THR A 45 -48.74 0.17 -16.92
CA THR A 45 -48.16 1.04 -15.89
C THR A 45 -46.89 1.66 -16.46
N SER A 46 -46.86 3.00 -16.52
CA SER A 46 -45.74 3.73 -17.08
C SER A 46 -44.44 3.34 -16.38
N PRO A 47 -43.33 3.11 -17.11
CA PRO A 47 -42.06 2.79 -16.48
C PRO A 47 -41.66 3.97 -15.59
N LYS A 48 -41.71 3.76 -14.27
CA LYS A 48 -41.14 4.69 -13.30
C LYS A 48 -39.72 4.99 -13.76
N LYS A 49 -39.44 6.25 -14.11
CA LYS A 49 -38.07 6.71 -14.40
C LYS A 49 -37.17 6.18 -13.29
N ALA A 50 -36.30 5.24 -13.62
CA ALA A 50 -35.31 4.73 -12.69
C ALA A 50 -34.52 5.94 -12.21
N SER A 51 -34.71 6.33 -10.95
CA SER A 51 -34.17 7.57 -10.44
C SER A 51 -32.67 7.43 -10.43
N THR A 52 -32.00 8.10 -11.37
CA THR A 52 -30.54 8.15 -11.47
C THR A 52 -29.99 8.35 -10.07
N PRO A 53 -29.15 7.45 -9.55
CA PRO A 53 -28.76 7.49 -8.14
C PRO A 53 -28.15 8.87 -7.89
N LYS A 54 -28.84 9.68 -7.07
CA LYS A 54 -28.39 11.03 -6.74
C LYS A 54 -26.98 10.88 -6.19
N LYS A 55 -25.96 11.33 -6.94
CA LYS A 55 -24.60 11.48 -6.42
C LYS A 55 -24.76 12.32 -5.15
N LEU A 56 -24.61 11.68 -3.99
CA LEU A 56 -24.93 12.31 -2.72
C LEU A 56 -24.03 13.54 -2.63
N ARG A 57 -24.65 14.73 -2.60
CA ARG A 57 -23.94 15.99 -2.83
C ARG A 57 -22.93 16.15 -1.70
N ARG A 58 -21.66 15.83 -1.96
CA ARG A 58 -20.57 15.97 -0.98
C ARG A 58 -20.64 17.38 -0.43
N ASP A 59 -20.74 17.49 0.89
CA ASP A 59 -20.89 18.78 1.55
C ASP A 59 -19.54 19.50 1.58
N LEU A 60 -19.24 20.14 0.45
CA LEU A 60 -18.00 20.84 0.14
C LEU A 60 -17.83 22.15 0.92
N SER A 61 -18.74 22.44 1.86
CA SER A 61 -18.71 23.60 2.77
C SER A 61 -17.54 23.59 3.77
N SER A 62 -16.70 22.54 3.77
CA SER A 62 -15.63 22.35 4.74
C SER A 62 -14.30 21.98 4.07
N PRO A 63 -13.16 22.52 4.55
CA PRO A 63 -11.86 22.24 3.97
C PRO A 63 -11.49 20.76 4.13
N PRO A 64 -10.70 20.19 3.19
CA PRO A 64 -10.22 18.82 3.32
C PRO A 64 -9.31 18.66 4.55
N PRO A 65 -9.18 17.44 5.11
CA PRO A 65 -8.19 17.15 6.13
C PRO A 65 -6.80 17.61 5.72
N ALA A 66 -6.11 18.32 6.62
CA ALA A 66 -4.96 19.14 6.28
C ALA A 66 -3.80 18.35 5.67
N ILE A 67 -3.54 17.14 6.18
CA ILE A 67 -2.43 16.29 5.71
C ILE A 67 -2.55 15.91 4.22
N LEU A 68 -3.78 15.84 3.68
CA LEU A 68 -4.01 15.56 2.26
C LEU A 68 -3.50 16.67 1.33
N GLY A 69 -3.25 17.87 1.85
CA GLY A 69 -2.59 18.97 1.12
C GLY A 69 -1.06 18.86 1.07
N TYR A 70 -0.44 17.99 1.86
CA TYR A 70 1.02 17.85 1.97
C TYR A 70 1.49 16.59 1.25
N GLY A 71 1.41 16.58 -0.09
CA GLY A 71 1.82 15.43 -0.92
C GLY A 71 3.24 14.92 -0.68
N LEU A 72 4.16 15.80 -0.25
CA LEU A 72 5.52 15.43 0.19
C LEU A 72 5.51 14.43 1.36
N SER A 73 4.47 14.40 2.20
CA SER A 73 4.36 13.42 3.28
C SER A 73 3.90 12.03 2.79
N ASP A 74 3.06 11.93 1.75
CA ASP A 74 2.76 10.64 1.09
C ASP A 74 4.04 10.10 0.44
N LEU A 75 4.83 10.95 -0.25
CA LEU A 75 6.12 10.57 -0.85
C LEU A 75 7.17 10.16 0.22
N LEU A 76 7.28 10.88 1.33
CA LEU A 76 8.15 10.51 2.45
C LEU A 76 7.74 9.17 3.06
N SER A 77 6.44 8.95 3.26
CA SER A 77 5.91 7.67 3.74
C SER A 77 6.19 6.53 2.77
N LEU A 78 6.01 6.73 1.46
CA LEU A 78 6.37 5.74 0.43
C LEU A 78 7.88 5.42 0.44
N ALA A 79 8.75 6.41 0.63
CA ALA A 79 10.19 6.18 0.77
C ALA A 79 10.52 5.37 2.04
N ILE A 80 9.89 5.68 3.18
CA ILE A 80 10.11 4.92 4.42
C ILE A 80 9.50 3.50 4.30
N CYS A 81 8.34 3.32 3.68
CA CYS A 81 7.77 2.01 3.35
C CYS A 81 8.70 1.17 2.46
N GLY A 82 9.31 1.78 1.43
CA GLY A 82 10.28 1.11 0.57
C GLY A 82 11.53 0.69 1.34
N TYR A 83 12.02 1.58 2.20
CA TYR A 83 13.13 1.32 3.11
C TYR A 83 12.85 0.17 4.08
N ILE A 84 11.68 0.17 4.73
CA ILE A 84 11.22 -0.90 5.64
C ILE A 84 11.06 -2.22 4.88
N GLY A 85 10.51 -2.20 3.67
CA GLY A 85 10.36 -3.38 2.82
C GLY A 85 11.71 -4.03 2.52
N GLY A 86 12.69 -3.26 2.07
CA GLY A 86 14.07 -3.73 1.85
C GLY A 86 14.78 -4.15 3.15
N ARG A 87 14.52 -3.47 4.27
CA ARG A 87 15.14 -3.76 5.58
C ARG A 87 14.69 -5.12 6.09
N CYS A 88 13.39 -5.42 6.01
CA CYS A 88 12.85 -6.71 6.41
C CYS A 88 13.43 -7.86 5.57
N MET A 89 13.69 -7.66 4.28
CA MET A 89 14.30 -8.69 3.42
C MET A 89 15.78 -8.97 3.70
N GLN A 90 16.46 -8.06 4.41
CA GLN A 90 17.84 -8.24 4.88
C GLN A 90 17.91 -8.79 6.30
N LEU A 91 17.01 -8.37 7.19
CA LEU A 91 17.12 -8.62 8.64
C LEU A 91 16.08 -9.59 9.23
N LYS A 92 14.89 -9.70 8.64
CA LYS A 92 13.80 -10.55 9.17
C LYS A 92 13.70 -11.90 8.45
N PHE A 93 14.11 -11.96 7.18
CA PHE A 93 13.96 -13.13 6.34
C PHE A 93 15.33 -13.61 5.83
N PRO A 94 15.55 -14.92 5.66
CA PRO A 94 16.78 -15.49 5.11
C PRO A 94 16.89 -15.26 3.59
N GLY A 95 16.96 -13.99 3.18
CA GLY A 95 17.27 -13.59 1.82
C GLY A 95 18.76 -13.72 1.49
N PRO A 96 19.16 -13.39 0.25
CA PRO A 96 20.58 -13.30 -0.10
C PRO A 96 21.27 -12.24 0.78
N ALA A 97 22.38 -12.59 1.42
CA ALA A 97 23.12 -11.65 2.27
C ALA A 97 23.96 -10.62 1.48
N THR A 98 24.14 -10.84 0.16
CA THR A 98 25.00 -10.02 -0.70
C THR A 98 24.21 -9.30 -1.79
N LEU A 99 24.62 -8.07 -2.11
CA LEU A 99 24.06 -7.25 -3.19
C LEU A 99 24.19 -7.97 -4.53
N SER A 100 23.07 -8.51 -5.00
CA SER A 100 22.97 -9.42 -6.15
C SER A 100 21.64 -9.20 -6.88
N ALA A 101 21.49 -9.73 -8.09
CA ALA A 101 20.23 -9.61 -8.84
C ALA A 101 19.03 -10.20 -8.06
N ALA A 102 19.25 -11.30 -7.33
CA ALA A 102 18.25 -11.89 -6.45
C ALA A 102 17.91 -10.98 -5.25
N TRP A 103 18.92 -10.38 -4.60
CA TRP A 103 18.75 -9.40 -3.52
C TRP A 103 17.87 -8.24 -3.98
N TRP A 104 18.14 -7.68 -5.15
CA TRP A 104 17.40 -6.55 -5.70
C TRP A 104 15.96 -6.93 -6.06
N GLY A 105 15.74 -8.04 -6.77
CA GLY A 105 14.39 -8.50 -7.08
C GLY A 105 13.53 -8.74 -5.83
N TRP A 106 14.11 -9.40 -4.82
CA TRP A 106 13.45 -9.71 -3.55
C TRP A 106 13.14 -8.45 -2.72
N SER A 107 14.11 -7.54 -2.57
CA SER A 107 13.96 -6.29 -1.82
C SER A 107 13.02 -5.30 -2.51
N LEU A 108 13.06 -5.18 -3.84
CA LEU A 108 12.13 -4.35 -4.61
C LEU A 108 10.71 -4.90 -4.54
N ALA A 109 10.50 -6.21 -4.67
CA ALA A 109 9.17 -6.82 -4.52
C ALA A 109 8.58 -6.53 -3.13
N ALA A 110 9.36 -6.73 -2.06
CA ALA A 110 8.95 -6.43 -0.70
C ALA A 110 8.63 -4.94 -0.47
N ALA A 111 9.43 -4.04 -1.04
CA ALA A 111 9.25 -2.59 -0.97
C ALA A 111 8.00 -2.12 -1.71
N MET A 112 7.75 -2.61 -2.93
CA MET A 112 6.55 -2.28 -3.71
C MET A 112 5.29 -2.80 -3.00
N VAL A 113 5.31 -4.02 -2.45
CA VAL A 113 4.20 -4.57 -1.65
C VAL A 113 3.99 -3.76 -0.36
N THR A 114 5.06 -3.38 0.35
CA THR A 114 4.96 -2.57 1.58
C THR A 114 4.38 -1.18 1.29
N SER A 115 4.85 -0.52 0.24
CA SER A 115 4.49 0.87 -0.10
C SER A 115 3.10 1.00 -0.72
N PHE A 116 2.71 0.06 -1.60
CA PHE A 116 1.48 0.18 -2.37
C PHE A 116 0.37 -0.80 -1.98
N GLY A 117 0.68 -1.86 -1.21
CA GLY A 117 -0.31 -2.88 -0.84
C GLY A 117 -1.49 -2.31 -0.05
N GLY A 118 -1.21 -1.59 1.03
CA GLY A 118 -2.25 -0.98 1.89
C GLY A 118 -3.12 0.02 1.13
N GLY A 119 -2.52 0.93 0.37
CA GLY A 119 -3.23 1.86 -0.51
C GLY A 119 -4.05 1.16 -1.61
N THR A 120 -3.58 0.03 -2.13
CA THR A 120 -4.31 -0.79 -3.12
C THR A 120 -5.54 -1.45 -2.50
N TYR A 121 -5.40 -2.09 -1.32
CA TYR A 121 -6.55 -2.65 -0.60
C TYR A 121 -7.56 -1.58 -0.22
N TYR A 122 -7.09 -0.41 0.23
CA TYR A 122 -7.94 0.74 0.50
C TYR A 122 -8.75 1.17 -0.74
N THR A 123 -8.10 1.35 -1.90
CA THR A 123 -8.78 1.69 -3.17
C THR A 123 -9.78 0.60 -3.58
N LEU A 124 -9.47 -0.68 -3.38
CA LEU A 124 -10.40 -1.78 -3.70
C LEU A 124 -11.63 -1.77 -2.79
N LEU A 125 -11.47 -1.47 -1.49
CA LEU A 125 -12.56 -1.43 -0.51
C LEU A 125 -13.44 -0.16 -0.61
N MET A 126 -12.83 1.01 -0.81
CA MET A 126 -13.49 2.31 -0.66
C MET A 126 -13.83 3.04 -1.97
N LYS A 127 -13.31 2.61 -3.12
CA LYS A 127 -13.57 3.24 -4.43
C LYS A 127 -14.39 2.33 -5.34
N GLN A 128 -15.44 2.90 -5.94
CA GLN A 128 -16.21 2.23 -7.00
C GLN A 128 -15.29 1.91 -8.19
N PRO A 129 -15.52 0.84 -8.97
CA PRO A 129 -14.58 0.36 -9.98
C PRO A 129 -14.08 1.42 -10.98
N GLY A 130 -14.90 2.39 -11.37
CA GLY A 130 -14.52 3.48 -12.27
C GLY A 130 -13.76 4.65 -11.62
N ASP A 131 -13.78 4.76 -10.29
CA ASP A 131 -13.10 5.81 -9.51
C ASP A 131 -11.75 5.31 -8.91
N ARG A 132 -11.23 4.17 -9.38
CA ARG A 132 -10.03 3.51 -8.82
C ARG A 132 -8.73 4.02 -9.45
N GLY A 133 -8.11 5.00 -8.79
CA GLY A 133 -6.69 5.30 -8.95
C GLY A 133 -5.83 4.51 -7.95
N PHE A 134 -4.66 4.03 -8.38
CA PHE A 134 -3.70 3.29 -7.56
C PHE A 134 -2.36 4.01 -7.51
N GLY A 135 -1.73 4.10 -6.32
CA GLY A 135 -0.49 4.86 -6.14
C GLY A 135 0.70 4.37 -6.99
N TRP A 136 0.74 3.09 -7.36
CA TRP A 136 1.77 2.53 -8.25
C TRP A 136 1.65 2.98 -9.72
N GLN A 137 0.59 3.73 -10.07
CA GLN A 137 0.43 4.34 -11.40
C GLN A 137 1.15 5.69 -11.51
N ASP A 138 1.55 6.31 -10.39
CA ASP A 138 2.33 7.55 -10.38
C ASP A 138 3.84 7.21 -10.37
N PRO A 139 4.62 7.60 -11.40
CA PRO A 139 6.05 7.34 -11.45
C PRO A 139 6.84 8.05 -10.34
N VAL A 140 6.34 9.15 -9.78
CA VAL A 140 7.00 9.86 -8.66
C VAL A 140 6.83 9.08 -7.37
N ALA A 141 5.63 8.56 -7.10
CA ALA A 141 5.36 7.65 -6.00
C ALA A 141 6.20 6.36 -6.08
N VAL A 142 6.33 5.76 -7.28
CA VAL A 142 7.20 4.59 -7.50
C VAL A 142 8.67 4.93 -7.29
N ALA A 143 9.15 6.08 -7.79
CA ALA A 143 10.52 6.54 -7.56
C ALA A 143 10.84 6.74 -6.07
N ALA A 144 9.90 7.28 -5.29
CA ALA A 144 10.05 7.41 -3.83
C ALA A 144 10.21 6.04 -3.15
N ALA A 145 9.36 5.06 -3.49
CA ALA A 145 9.46 3.69 -2.94
C ALA A 145 10.80 3.01 -3.32
N VAL A 146 11.28 3.18 -4.56
CA VAL A 146 12.58 2.66 -5.02
C VAL A 146 13.75 3.34 -4.32
N LEU A 147 13.69 4.67 -4.12
CA LEU A 147 14.69 5.41 -3.34
C LEU A 147 14.81 4.86 -1.91
N GLY A 148 13.68 4.48 -1.29
CA GLY A 148 13.65 3.76 -0.02
C GLY A 148 14.49 2.48 -0.02
N VAL A 149 14.40 1.66 -1.07
CA VAL A 149 15.22 0.43 -1.22
C VAL A 149 16.70 0.75 -1.36
N ILE A 150 17.05 1.79 -2.12
CA ILE A 150 18.44 2.24 -2.29
C ILE A 150 19.02 2.70 -0.94
N VAL A 151 18.27 3.48 -0.15
CA VAL A 151 18.65 3.84 1.22
C VAL A 151 18.79 2.60 2.11
N SER A 152 17.92 1.60 1.95
CA SER A 152 17.98 0.32 2.67
C SER A 152 19.22 -0.51 2.31
N ALA A 153 19.65 -0.49 1.05
CA ALA A 153 20.85 -1.16 0.56
C ALA A 153 22.15 -0.57 1.12
N VAL A 154 22.13 0.70 1.54
CA VAL A 154 23.30 1.42 2.08
C VAL A 154 23.32 1.39 3.61
N LEU A 155 22.21 1.78 4.26
CA LEU A 155 22.19 1.95 5.73
C LEU A 155 22.19 0.62 6.49
N VAL A 156 21.53 -0.42 5.97
CA VAL A 156 21.41 -1.70 6.71
C VAL A 156 22.75 -2.45 6.79
N PRO A 157 23.56 -2.58 5.72
CA PRO A 157 24.90 -3.15 5.83
C PRO A 157 25.86 -2.31 6.68
N ALA A 158 25.76 -0.98 6.65
CA ALA A 158 26.56 -0.08 7.49
C ALA A 158 26.25 -0.26 8.99
N CYS A 159 24.99 -0.55 9.34
CA CYS A 159 24.58 -0.93 10.69
C CYS A 159 25.01 -2.34 11.13
N GLY A 160 25.48 -3.20 10.21
CA GLY A 160 25.74 -4.62 10.47
C GLY A 160 27.23 -5.02 10.59
N HIS A 161 28.17 -4.13 10.26
CA HIS A 161 29.60 -4.48 10.21
C HIS A 161 30.38 -4.03 11.45
N SER A 162 30.93 -5.00 12.18
CA SER A 162 31.72 -4.87 13.42
C SER A 162 33.05 -4.10 13.32
N GLY A 163 33.29 -3.36 12.23
CA GLY A 163 34.52 -2.64 11.92
C GLY A 163 34.37 -1.46 10.96
N SER A 164 33.14 -1.10 10.58
CA SER A 164 32.84 0.27 10.15
C SER A 164 32.73 1.14 11.42
N PRO A 165 33.06 2.45 11.41
CA PRO A 165 32.50 3.33 12.41
C PRO A 165 30.98 3.17 12.37
N ARG A 166 30.39 2.96 13.54
CA ARG A 166 28.96 2.72 13.67
C ARG A 166 28.21 4.00 13.37
N LEU A 167 26.93 3.86 12.99
CA LEU A 167 26.01 4.99 12.97
C LEU A 167 25.92 5.63 14.36
N GLU A 168 25.93 4.78 15.39
CA GLU A 168 26.10 5.09 16.82
C GLU A 168 27.28 6.05 17.10
N ASP A 169 28.44 5.85 16.47
CA ASP A 169 29.63 6.69 16.67
C ASP A 169 29.49 8.11 16.06
N HIS A 170 28.55 8.30 15.12
CA HIS A 170 28.35 9.56 14.38
C HIS A 170 27.12 10.35 14.83
N ILE A 171 26.06 9.69 15.32
CA ILE A 171 24.80 10.33 15.74
C ILE A 171 24.34 9.96 17.16
N GLY A 172 25.10 9.12 17.89
CA GLY A 172 24.77 8.75 19.28
C GLY A 172 23.52 7.88 19.44
N LEU A 173 23.02 7.28 18.35
CA LEU A 173 21.83 6.43 18.33
C LEU A 173 22.14 5.03 17.81
N GLY A 174 21.63 4.01 18.49
CA GLY A 174 21.71 2.63 18.07
C GLY A 174 20.87 2.39 16.81
N CYS A 175 21.34 1.54 15.90
CA CYS A 175 20.62 1.28 14.65
C CYS A 175 19.19 0.74 14.86
N GLY A 176 18.93 -0.02 15.92
CA GLY A 176 17.57 -0.44 16.29
C GLY A 176 16.63 0.72 16.64
N GLU A 177 17.15 1.77 17.29
CA GLU A 177 16.39 2.97 17.64
C GLU A 177 16.06 3.79 16.39
N VAL A 178 17.04 3.94 15.48
CA VAL A 178 16.84 4.59 14.17
C VAL A 178 15.80 3.82 13.34
N PHE A 179 15.83 2.49 13.36
CA PHE A 179 14.83 1.66 12.68
C PHE A 179 13.44 1.84 13.29
N GLY A 180 13.33 1.84 14.63
CA GLY A 180 12.07 2.09 15.34
C GLY A 180 11.50 3.48 15.09
N LEU A 181 12.35 4.52 15.06
CA LEU A 181 11.96 5.89 14.76
C LEU A 181 11.34 6.02 13.37
N PHE A 182 11.95 5.41 12.35
CA PHE A 182 11.37 5.39 11.00
C PHE A 182 10.00 4.68 10.96
N ASP A 183 9.87 3.55 11.65
CA ASP A 183 8.60 2.79 11.71
C ASP A 183 7.49 3.58 12.42
N ILE A 184 7.82 4.28 13.51
CA ILE A 184 6.91 5.17 14.26
C ILE A 184 6.48 6.37 13.39
N VAL A 185 7.44 7.07 12.76
CA VAL A 185 7.16 8.24 11.93
C VAL A 185 6.28 7.85 10.73
N ASN A 186 6.61 6.75 10.07
CA ASN A 186 5.84 6.25 8.94
C ASN A 186 4.42 5.81 9.35
N SER A 187 4.29 5.08 10.47
CA SER A 187 2.98 4.70 11.02
C SER A 187 2.13 5.92 11.34
N GLY A 188 2.72 7.00 11.88
CA GLY A 188 2.02 8.25 12.13
C GLY A 188 1.49 8.92 10.87
N ILE A 189 2.32 9.03 9.84
CA ILE A 189 1.93 9.61 8.55
C ILE A 189 0.84 8.76 7.90
N LEU A 190 1.00 7.44 7.86
CA LEU A 190 0.04 6.49 7.27
C LEU A 190 -1.33 6.50 7.97
N ILE A 191 -1.36 6.50 9.31
CA ILE A 191 -2.61 6.61 10.06
C ILE A 191 -3.31 7.94 9.75
N ALA A 192 -2.58 9.05 9.77
CA ALA A 192 -3.17 10.37 9.50
C ALA A 192 -3.69 10.48 8.06
N TRP A 193 -2.97 9.97 7.06
CA TRP A 193 -3.42 9.89 5.66
C TRP A 193 -4.59 8.94 5.47
N GLY A 194 -4.52 7.72 6.02
CA GLY A 194 -5.55 6.70 5.94
C GLY A 194 -6.85 7.15 6.60
N CYS A 195 -6.77 7.73 7.81
CA CYS A 195 -7.91 8.29 8.52
C CYS A 195 -8.54 9.44 7.72
N SER A 196 -7.71 10.32 7.15
CA SER A 196 -8.16 11.44 6.32
C SER A 196 -8.85 11.00 5.01
N LYS A 197 -8.24 10.07 4.27
CA LYS A 197 -8.81 9.46 3.05
C LYS A 197 -10.15 8.78 3.39
N SER A 198 -10.17 7.91 4.41
CA SER A 198 -11.34 7.19 4.91
C SER A 198 -12.48 8.12 5.38
N PHE A 199 -12.15 9.18 6.12
CA PHE A 199 -13.12 10.16 6.60
C PHE A 199 -13.81 10.90 5.46
N VAL A 200 -13.08 11.27 4.40
CA VAL A 200 -13.64 11.95 3.22
C VAL A 200 -14.49 11.00 2.36
N ASP A 201 -14.02 9.79 2.07
CA ASP A 201 -14.78 8.86 1.22
C ASP A 201 -16.01 8.27 1.92
N SER A 202 -15.99 8.15 3.25
CA SER A 202 -17.16 7.76 4.05
C SER A 202 -18.15 8.89 4.34
N SER A 203 -17.95 10.11 3.80
CA SER A 203 -18.78 11.28 4.16
C SER A 203 -20.27 11.15 3.82
N GLY A 204 -20.65 10.21 2.95
CA GLY A 204 -22.04 9.94 2.60
C GLY A 204 -22.75 8.91 3.49
N TRP A 205 -22.08 8.38 4.51
CA TRP A 205 -22.61 7.32 5.37
C TRP A 205 -23.44 7.92 6.51
N GLN A 206 -24.73 7.56 6.58
CA GLN A 206 -25.69 8.16 7.51
C GLN A 206 -25.46 7.76 8.98
N ASN A 207 -24.96 6.54 9.24
CA ASN A 207 -24.72 6.06 10.60
C ASN A 207 -23.29 6.47 11.05
N PRO A 208 -23.14 7.30 12.10
CA PRO A 208 -21.84 7.80 12.54
C PRO A 208 -20.96 6.70 13.18
N ILE A 209 -21.56 5.68 13.80
CA ILE A 209 -20.83 4.56 14.40
C ILE A 209 -20.30 3.66 13.28
N THR A 210 -21.12 3.33 12.27
CA THR A 210 -20.68 2.57 11.11
C THR A 210 -19.57 3.30 10.34
N ARG A 211 -19.67 4.63 10.21
CA ARG A 211 -18.64 5.48 9.60
C ARG A 211 -17.33 5.47 10.38
N PHE A 212 -17.39 5.53 11.71
CA PHE A 212 -16.23 5.45 12.61
C PHE A 212 -15.53 4.09 12.52
N LEU A 213 -16.29 2.99 12.66
CA LEU A 213 -15.75 1.62 12.58
C LEU A 213 -15.16 1.33 11.19
N CYS A 214 -15.84 1.76 10.12
CA CYS A 214 -15.29 1.68 8.76
C CYS A 214 -13.97 2.46 8.65
N THR A 215 -13.90 3.67 9.22
CA THR A 215 -12.66 4.48 9.21
C THR A 215 -11.53 3.77 9.95
N ILE A 216 -11.78 3.14 11.10
CA ILE A 216 -10.77 2.32 11.81
C ILE A 216 -10.26 1.19 10.91
N VAL A 217 -11.15 0.35 10.38
CA VAL A 217 -10.78 -0.82 9.56
C VAL A 217 -10.03 -0.39 8.29
N THR A 218 -10.52 0.63 7.59
CA THR A 218 -9.93 1.06 6.31
C THR A 218 -8.63 1.85 6.50
N THR A 219 -8.46 2.57 7.61
CA THR A 219 -7.16 3.17 7.99
C THR A 219 -6.14 2.11 8.38
N TYR A 220 -6.57 1.07 9.10
CA TYR A 220 -5.71 -0.06 9.45
C TYR A 220 -5.20 -0.80 8.21
N VAL A 221 -6.12 -1.11 7.28
CA VAL A 221 -5.79 -1.72 5.99
C VAL A 221 -4.90 -0.82 5.13
N TYR A 222 -5.17 0.50 5.09
CA TYR A 222 -4.33 1.48 4.39
C TYR A 222 -2.89 1.49 4.92
N SER A 223 -2.73 1.48 6.25
CA SER A 223 -1.43 1.69 6.90
C SER A 223 -0.61 0.41 7.00
N PHE A 224 -1.23 -0.71 7.34
CA PHE A 224 -0.53 -1.96 7.66
C PHE A 224 -0.68 -3.06 6.61
N GLY A 225 -1.64 -2.93 5.68
CA GLY A 225 -1.94 -3.95 4.68
C GLY A 225 -0.75 -4.33 3.79
N GLY A 226 0.13 -3.37 3.46
CA GLY A 226 1.36 -3.66 2.72
C GLY A 226 2.34 -4.55 3.49
N GLY A 227 2.61 -4.21 4.76
CA GLY A 227 3.46 -5.03 5.64
C GLY A 227 2.85 -6.39 6.00
N ILE A 228 1.52 -6.46 6.15
CA ILE A 228 0.78 -7.72 6.34
C ILE A 228 0.99 -8.63 5.13
N THR A 229 0.76 -8.14 3.91
CA THR A 229 0.92 -8.95 2.69
C THR A 229 2.38 -9.33 2.44
N ARG A 230 3.34 -8.44 2.71
CA ARG A 230 4.77 -8.77 2.67
C ARG A 230 5.09 -9.96 3.58
N ASP A 231 4.69 -9.89 4.85
CA ASP A 231 4.98 -10.94 5.84
C ASP A 231 4.23 -12.25 5.54
N LEU A 232 3.00 -12.18 5.01
CA LEU A 232 2.25 -13.36 4.55
C LEU A 232 2.89 -14.02 3.33
N VAL A 233 3.31 -13.24 2.33
CA VAL A 233 4.00 -13.76 1.14
C VAL A 233 5.36 -14.37 1.52
N ALA A 234 6.13 -13.71 2.39
CA ALA A 234 7.37 -14.26 2.92
C ALA A 234 7.15 -15.58 3.66
N ARG A 235 6.11 -15.67 4.51
CA ARG A 235 5.70 -16.93 5.18
C ARG A 235 5.31 -18.04 4.20
N LEU A 236 4.60 -17.72 3.12
CA LEU A 236 4.20 -18.71 2.11
C LEU A 236 5.38 -19.23 1.27
N LEU A 237 6.45 -18.43 1.12
CA LEU A 237 7.63 -18.77 0.32
C LEU A 237 8.79 -19.37 1.13
N ILE A 238 8.91 -19.04 2.42
CA ILE A 238 10.01 -19.44 3.31
C ILE A 238 9.54 -20.42 4.41
N GLY A 239 8.23 -20.51 4.67
CA GLY A 239 7.66 -21.36 5.72
C GLY A 239 7.74 -20.74 7.12
N SER A 240 7.81 -21.59 8.14
CA SER A 240 7.78 -21.21 9.56
C SER A 240 8.94 -20.28 9.98
N SER A 241 10.10 -20.39 9.32
CA SER A 241 11.30 -19.57 9.57
C SER A 241 11.09 -18.06 9.32
N ALA A 242 9.98 -17.66 8.70
CA ALA A 242 9.60 -16.26 8.49
C ALA A 242 9.04 -15.55 9.75
N GLY A 243 8.95 -16.23 10.89
CA GLY A 243 8.47 -15.65 12.16
C GLY A 243 6.97 -15.36 12.15
N SER A 244 6.51 -14.45 13.02
CA SER A 244 5.11 -13.95 13.05
C SER A 244 4.86 -12.85 12.01
N VAL A 245 3.60 -12.64 11.63
CA VAL A 245 3.18 -11.41 10.93
C VAL A 245 3.17 -10.29 11.97
N GLY A 246 4.15 -9.38 11.91
CA GLY A 246 4.34 -8.37 12.97
C GLY A 246 3.13 -7.45 13.10
N ASN A 247 2.54 -7.10 11.97
CA ASN A 247 1.34 -6.26 11.85
C ASN A 247 0.03 -6.94 12.30
N PHE A 248 0.10 -7.96 13.15
CA PHE A 248 -1.04 -8.48 13.93
C PHE A 248 -0.74 -8.56 15.45
N SER A 249 0.41 -8.07 15.92
CA SER A 249 0.69 -7.99 17.36
C SER A 249 -0.20 -6.92 18.04
N PRO A 250 -0.53 -7.08 19.34
CA PRO A 250 -1.22 -6.05 20.12
C PRO A 250 -0.48 -4.70 20.09
N GLU A 251 0.86 -4.76 20.06
CA GLU A 251 1.78 -3.63 19.97
C GLU A 251 1.54 -2.74 18.75
N VAL A 252 1.04 -3.30 17.64
CA VAL A 252 0.68 -2.54 16.42
C VAL A 252 -0.82 -2.27 16.37
N VAL A 253 -1.64 -3.28 16.70
CA VAL A 253 -3.11 -3.21 16.60
C VAL A 253 -3.69 -2.14 17.53
N LEU A 254 -3.28 -2.12 18.81
CA LEU A 254 -3.85 -1.22 19.82
C LEU A 254 -3.52 0.26 19.58
N PRO A 255 -2.25 0.70 19.38
CA PRO A 255 -1.97 2.10 19.08
C PRO A 255 -2.52 2.51 17.72
N ALA A 256 -2.64 1.63 16.72
CA ALA A 256 -3.28 1.95 15.45
C ALA A 256 -4.78 2.28 15.62
N ILE A 257 -5.51 1.49 16.41
CA ILE A 257 -6.93 1.74 16.70
C ILE A 257 -7.08 3.03 17.52
N ALA A 258 -6.30 3.19 18.60
CA ALA A 258 -6.34 4.38 19.45
C ALA A 258 -5.99 5.66 18.67
N SER A 259 -4.94 5.61 17.87
CA SER A 259 -4.51 6.71 17.00
C SER A 259 -5.55 7.07 15.95
N THR A 260 -6.15 6.09 15.29
CA THR A 260 -7.22 6.35 14.30
C THR A 260 -8.45 6.95 14.97
N ALA A 261 -8.82 6.47 16.16
CA ALA A 261 -9.95 7.01 16.91
C ALA A 261 -9.71 8.46 17.34
N PHE A 262 -8.53 8.76 17.88
CA PHE A 262 -8.12 10.11 18.26
C PHE A 262 -8.08 11.06 17.05
N PHE A 263 -7.44 10.66 15.94
CA PHE A 263 -7.36 11.48 14.75
C PHE A 263 -8.74 11.69 14.09
N TYR A 264 -9.61 10.69 14.08
CA TYR A 264 -10.99 10.82 13.64
C TYR A 264 -11.76 11.87 14.47
N CYS A 265 -11.60 11.86 15.80
CA CYS A 265 -12.19 12.88 16.66
C CYS A 265 -11.67 14.29 16.33
N LEU A 266 -10.39 14.47 16.03
CA LEU A 266 -9.87 15.76 15.54
C LEU A 266 -10.54 16.18 14.22
N LEU A 267 -10.72 15.26 13.26
CA LEU A 267 -11.39 15.53 11.98
C LEU A 267 -12.89 15.86 12.13
N VAL A 268 -13.56 15.30 13.14
CA VAL A 268 -14.97 15.62 13.48
C VAL A 268 -15.07 17.00 14.15
N PHE A 269 -14.29 17.25 15.21
CA PHE A 269 -14.52 18.40 16.09
C PHE A 269 -13.69 19.65 15.75
N LYS A 270 -12.49 19.51 15.15
CA LYS A 270 -11.53 20.61 14.98
C LYS A 270 -10.66 20.46 13.71
N ARG A 271 -11.22 20.78 12.54
CA ARG A 271 -10.52 20.83 11.23
C ARG A 271 -9.41 21.91 11.09
N SER A 272 -8.83 22.40 12.17
CA SER A 272 -7.67 23.30 12.09
C SER A 272 -6.43 22.55 11.58
N PRO A 273 -5.68 23.06 10.59
CA PRO A 273 -4.42 22.46 10.15
C PRO A 273 -3.40 22.34 11.29
N PHE A 274 -3.31 23.36 12.15
CA PHE A 274 -2.43 23.35 13.32
C PHE A 274 -2.76 22.21 14.29
N LEU A 275 -4.04 21.95 14.55
CA LEU A 275 -4.44 20.85 15.45
C LEU A 275 -4.27 19.47 14.81
N GLN A 276 -4.42 19.32 13.49
CA GLN A 276 -4.18 18.05 12.80
C GLN A 276 -2.69 17.71 12.69
N LEU A 277 -1.84 18.70 12.39
CA LEU A 277 -0.43 18.49 12.06
C LEU A 277 0.53 18.76 13.23
N GLY A 278 0.25 19.80 14.04
CA GLY A 278 1.08 20.18 15.19
C GLY A 278 0.71 19.48 16.51
N VAL A 279 -0.47 18.88 16.59
CA VAL A 279 -0.90 18.06 17.75
C VAL A 279 -1.24 16.63 17.31
N GLY A 280 -2.15 16.50 16.34
CA GLY A 280 -2.67 15.21 15.87
C GLY A 280 -1.58 14.22 15.47
N LEU A 281 -0.72 14.60 14.53
CA LEU A 281 0.35 13.75 14.03
C LEU A 281 1.42 13.39 15.10
N PRO A 282 1.95 14.34 15.90
CA PRO A 282 2.82 14.03 17.04
C PRO A 282 2.18 13.09 18.08
N THR A 283 0.91 13.29 18.46
CA THR A 283 0.24 12.38 19.42
C THR A 283 0.10 10.97 18.87
N VAL A 284 -0.18 10.81 17.57
CA VAL A 284 -0.18 9.48 16.93
C VAL A 284 1.20 8.83 17.00
N MET A 285 2.28 9.55 16.66
CA MET A 285 3.64 9.02 16.77
C MET A 285 3.98 8.64 18.22
N LEU A 286 3.59 9.46 19.20
CA LEU A 286 3.78 9.18 20.62
C LEU A 286 3.03 7.93 21.08
N LEU A 287 1.84 7.64 20.56
CA LEU A 287 1.08 6.41 20.87
C LEU A 287 1.81 5.15 20.38
N PHE A 288 2.43 5.17 19.20
CA PHE A 288 3.26 4.05 18.73
C PHE A 288 4.56 3.91 19.53
N HIS A 289 5.21 5.03 19.87
CA HIS A 289 6.41 5.01 20.71
C HIS A 289 6.13 4.45 22.11
N ALA A 290 5.07 4.93 22.77
CA ALA A 290 4.65 4.46 24.08
C ALA A 290 4.20 3.00 24.09
N ALA A 291 3.57 2.51 23.00
CA ALA A 291 3.28 1.10 22.84
C ALA A 291 4.58 0.26 22.72
N GLY A 292 5.55 0.71 21.93
CA GLY A 292 6.86 0.06 21.84
C GLY A 292 7.59 -0.03 23.18
N LEU A 293 7.48 0.99 24.04
CA LEU A 293 8.02 0.98 25.40
C LEU A 293 7.23 0.12 26.40
N ALA A 294 5.95 -0.15 26.14
CA ALA A 294 5.06 -0.88 27.05
C ALA A 294 5.02 -2.41 26.81
N PHE A 295 5.63 -2.88 25.71
CA PHE A 295 5.67 -4.29 25.31
C PHE A 295 7.10 -4.83 25.05
N ALA A 296 8.13 -4.04 25.35
CA ALA A 296 9.55 -4.44 25.30
C ALA A 296 10.04 -5.00 26.65
#